data_AF-A0A6C0FV22-F1
#
_entry.id   AF-A0A6C0FV22-F1
#
_cell.length_a   1.000
_cell.length_b   1.000
_cell.length_c   1.000
_cell.angle_alpha   90.00
_cell.angle_beta   90.00
_cell.angle_gamma   90.00
#
_symmetry.space_group_name_H-M   'P 1'
#
loop_
_entity.id
_entity.type
_entity.pdbx_description
1 polymer ?
#
loop_
_entity_poly.entity_id
_entity_poly.type
_entity_poly.pdbx_seq_one_letter_code
_entity_poly.pdbx_strand_id
1 'polypeptide(L)'
;MAFMPPTGPQGAQSPPSSPPPQAPPPRPLGASTLAVDPGAISRCMFRMTYVWPRSGPGFWFFPTFVGRTSVAGFRWNGFFWMFTGIDLQRIDAFTCV
;
A
#
# COMPACT_ATOMS: atom_id res chain seq x y z
N MET A 1 -8.63 30.34 -33.93
CA MET A 1 -8.98 29.21 -33.04
C MET A 1 -7.90 29.11 -31.97
N ALA A 2 -8.25 29.29 -30.69
CA ALA A 2 -7.30 29.20 -29.58
C ALA A 2 -7.03 27.72 -29.26
N PHE A 3 -5.79 27.27 -29.45
CA PHE A 3 -5.31 25.98 -28.96
C PHE A 3 -5.15 26.07 -27.44
N MET A 4 -6.09 25.50 -26.72
CA MET A 4 -5.97 25.26 -25.28
C MET A 4 -4.99 24.09 -25.08
N PRO A 5 -3.88 24.26 -24.33
CA PRO A 5 -3.08 23.12 -23.91
C PRO A 5 -3.92 22.24 -22.96
N PRO A 6 -3.79 20.90 -22.99
CA PRO A 6 -4.50 20.05 -22.06
C PRO A 6 -3.92 20.27 -20.66
N THR A 7 -4.64 21.03 -19.83
CA THR A 7 -4.49 21.03 -18.39
C THR A 7 -5.00 19.71 -17.84
N GLY A 8 -4.09 18.77 -17.64
CA GLY A 8 -4.30 17.62 -16.78
C GLY A 8 -3.10 17.54 -15.84
N PRO A 9 -3.24 17.82 -14.54
CA PRO A 9 -2.19 17.46 -13.60
C PRO A 9 -2.07 15.94 -13.66
N GLN A 10 -1.03 15.44 -14.32
CA GLN A 10 -0.57 14.08 -14.18
C GLN A 10 -0.26 13.92 -12.70
N GLY A 11 -1.23 13.36 -11.97
CA GLY A 11 -1.20 13.25 -10.52
C GLY A 11 0.03 12.46 -10.13
N ALA A 12 1.09 13.17 -9.74
CA ALA A 12 2.11 12.59 -8.90
C ALA A 12 1.35 12.03 -7.69
N GLN A 13 1.26 10.70 -7.59
CA GLN A 13 0.62 10.00 -6.49
C GLN A 13 1.27 10.50 -5.21
N SER A 14 0.62 11.50 -4.62
CA SER A 14 1.07 12.11 -3.39
C SER A 14 0.79 11.07 -2.31
N PRO A 15 1.72 10.81 -1.39
CA PRO A 15 1.39 9.99 -0.24
C PRO A 15 0.16 10.58 0.46
N PRO A 16 -0.67 9.75 1.11
CA PRO A 16 -1.78 10.27 1.90
C PRO A 16 -1.23 11.31 2.89
N SER A 17 -1.76 12.52 2.85
CA SER A 17 -1.33 13.59 3.78
C SER A 17 -1.76 13.32 5.22
N SER A 18 -2.65 12.35 5.44
CA SER A 18 -3.15 11.93 6.74
C SER A 18 -2.21 10.91 7.39
N PRO A 19 -1.90 11.04 8.69
CA PRO A 19 -1.29 9.95 9.44
C PRO A 19 -2.25 8.75 9.41
N PRO A 20 -1.73 7.52 9.26
CA PRO A 20 -2.57 6.35 9.29
C PRO A 20 -3.17 6.14 10.69
N PRO A 21 -4.30 5.40 10.81
CA PRO A 21 -4.88 5.07 12.10
C PRO A 21 -3.83 4.42 13.02
N GLN A 22 -3.66 4.93 14.24
CA GLN A 22 -2.69 4.33 15.16
C GLN A 22 -3.09 2.92 15.59
N ALA A 23 -4.40 2.61 15.53
CA ALA A 23 -4.92 1.29 15.78
C ALA A 23 -4.75 0.41 14.53
N PRO A 24 -3.95 -0.68 14.59
CA PRO A 24 -3.93 -1.65 13.52
C PRO A 24 -5.31 -2.31 13.39
N PRO A 25 -5.80 -2.55 12.15
CA PRO A 25 -7.03 -3.30 11.96
C PRO A 25 -6.89 -4.73 12.52
N PRO A 26 -8.01 -5.41 12.84
CA PRO A 26 -7.95 -6.80 13.24
C PRO A 26 -7.27 -7.63 12.15
N ARG A 27 -6.29 -8.44 12.57
CA ARG A 27 -5.56 -9.32 11.66
C ARG A 27 -6.55 -10.32 11.10
N PRO A 28 -6.68 -10.47 9.78
CA PRO A 28 -7.62 -11.42 9.21
C PRO A 28 -7.11 -12.84 9.51
N LEU A 29 -7.69 -13.48 10.53
CA LEU A 29 -7.38 -14.84 11.01
C LEU A 29 -7.56 -15.96 9.97
N GLY A 30 -8.04 -15.62 8.76
CA GLY A 30 -8.20 -16.55 7.63
C GLY A 30 -7.57 -16.05 6.32
N ALA A 31 -6.91 -14.89 6.30
CA ALA A 31 -6.19 -14.39 5.13
C ALA A 31 -4.67 -14.52 5.26
N SER A 32 -4.21 -15.49 6.05
CA SER A 32 -2.86 -16.07 5.95
C SER A 32 -2.76 -16.84 4.64
N THR A 33 -2.85 -16.13 3.52
CA THR A 33 -2.63 -16.73 2.21
C THR A 33 -1.15 -17.08 2.16
N LEU A 34 -0.84 -18.38 2.17
CA LEU A 34 0.53 -18.92 2.06
C LEU A 34 1.35 -18.27 0.92
N ALA A 35 0.67 -17.66 -0.06
CA ALA A 35 1.18 -16.61 -0.92
C ALA A 35 0.15 -15.47 -1.03
N VAL A 36 0.53 -14.23 -0.71
CA VAL A 36 -0.30 -13.05 -1.02
C VAL A 36 -0.39 -12.89 -2.53
N ASP A 37 -1.59 -13.04 -3.08
CA ASP A 37 -1.81 -12.85 -4.51
C ASP A 37 -1.70 -11.37 -4.91
N PRO A 38 -0.95 -11.03 -5.96
CA PRO A 38 -0.85 -9.66 -6.48
C PRO A 38 -2.23 -9.12 -6.91
N GLY A 39 -3.14 -10.00 -7.33
CA GLY A 39 -4.52 -9.63 -7.67
C GLY A 39 -5.38 -9.25 -6.46
N ALA A 40 -5.04 -9.72 -5.26
CA ALA A 40 -5.77 -9.37 -4.04
C ALA A 40 -5.32 -8.00 -3.50
N ILE A 41 -4.01 -7.73 -3.51
CA ILE A 41 -3.45 -6.45 -3.06
C ILE A 41 -3.73 -5.33 -4.07
N SER A 42 -3.86 -5.62 -5.37
CA SER A 42 -4.23 -4.63 -6.38
C SER A 42 -5.59 -4.00 -6.11
N ARG A 43 -6.52 -4.74 -5.46
CA ARG A 43 -7.81 -4.18 -4.99
C ARG A 43 -7.68 -3.21 -3.83
N CYS A 44 -6.54 -3.22 -3.15
CA CYS A 44 -6.19 -2.30 -2.07
C CYS A 44 -5.27 -1.15 -2.57
N MET A 45 -4.97 -1.05 -3.87
CA MET A 45 -4.20 0.08 -4.42
C MET A 45 -4.88 1.40 -4.12
N PHE A 46 -4.07 2.43 -3.86
CA PHE A 46 -4.53 3.77 -3.48
C PHE A 46 -5.36 3.81 -2.18
N ARG A 47 -5.25 2.79 -1.32
CA ARG A 47 -5.90 2.73 -0.01
C ARG A 47 -4.90 2.48 1.10
N MET A 48 -5.27 2.90 2.30
CA MET A 48 -4.46 2.68 3.50
C MET A 48 -4.43 1.17 3.78
N THR A 49 -3.28 0.52 3.64
CA THR A 49 -3.14 -0.92 3.83
C THR A 49 -2.26 -1.21 5.02
N TYR A 50 -2.77 -1.97 5.99
CA TYR A 50 -1.94 -2.48 7.06
C TYR A 50 -1.34 -3.81 6.63
N VAL A 51 -0.01 -3.90 6.65
CA VAL A 51 0.74 -5.08 6.21
C VAL A 51 1.36 -5.73 7.43
N TRP A 52 1.08 -7.02 7.63
CA TRP A 52 1.77 -7.85 8.60
C TRP A 52 2.87 -8.64 7.89
N PRO A 53 4.15 -8.32 8.14
CA PRO A 53 5.24 -9.15 7.63
C PRO A 53 5.24 -10.50 8.37
N ARG A 54 5.76 -11.54 7.71
CA ARG A 54 6.01 -12.86 8.34
C ARG A 54 6.92 -12.77 9.56
N SER A 55 7.83 -11.81 9.56
CA SER A 55 8.73 -11.54 10.67
C SER A 55 8.74 -10.05 11.01
N GLY A 56 8.36 -9.73 12.25
CA GLY A 56 8.39 -8.37 12.78
C GLY A 56 7.03 -7.72 13.01
N PRO A 57 7.02 -6.44 13.41
CA PRO A 57 5.79 -5.69 13.63
C PRO A 57 5.11 -5.33 12.31
N GLY A 58 3.78 -5.28 12.34
CA GLY A 58 3.01 -4.76 11.21
C GLY A 58 3.22 -3.26 11.01
N PHE A 59 3.02 -2.80 9.79
CA PHE A 59 3.21 -1.40 9.44
C PHE A 59 2.18 -0.95 8.41
N TRP A 60 1.96 0.36 8.38
CA TRP A 60 1.12 0.98 7.37
C TRP A 60 1.87 1.13 6.06
N PHE A 61 1.20 0.73 4.99
CA PHE A 61 1.70 0.71 3.64
C PHE A 61 0.61 1.20 2.70
N PHE A 62 0.99 2.06 1.76
CA PHE A 62 0.09 2.64 0.78
C PHE A 62 0.56 2.20 -0.61
N PRO A 63 0.01 1.09 -1.13
CA PRO A 63 0.43 0.55 -2.41
C PRO A 63 0.04 1.50 -3.54
N THR A 64 1.04 1.94 -4.30
CA THR A 64 0.86 2.79 -5.48
C THR A 64 1.02 2.00 -6.77
N PHE A 65 1.82 0.94 -6.73
CA PHE A 65 2.12 0.10 -7.86
C PHE A 65 2.29 -1.35 -7.41
N VAL A 66 1.60 -2.28 -8.07
CA VAL A 66 1.67 -3.72 -7.77
C VAL A 66 2.30 -4.43 -8.97
N GLY A 67 3.43 -5.07 -8.74
CA GLY A 67 4.08 -5.97 -9.70
C GLY A 67 3.56 -7.41 -9.57
N ARG A 68 4.22 -8.36 -10.24
CA ARG A 68 3.83 -9.78 -10.19
C ARG A 68 4.10 -10.44 -8.85
N THR A 69 5.19 -10.05 -8.18
CA THR A 69 5.64 -10.66 -6.91
C THR A 69 6.04 -9.64 -5.85
N SER A 70 5.98 -8.35 -6.17
CA SER A 70 6.37 -7.26 -5.31
C SER A 70 5.40 -6.10 -5.43
N VAL A 71 5.32 -5.29 -4.38
CA VAL A 71 4.49 -4.09 -4.34
C VAL A 71 5.36 -2.89 -3.96
N ALA A 72 5.23 -1.83 -4.75
CA ALA A 72 5.84 -0.53 -4.46
C ALA A 72 4.78 0.44 -3.95
N GLY A 73 5.18 1.30 -3.04
CA GLY A 73 4.25 2.18 -2.36
C GLY A 73 4.93 3.07 -1.34
N PHE A 74 4.10 3.74 -0.55
CA PHE A 74 4.59 4.53 0.56
C PHE A 74 4.43 3.77 1.87
N ARG A 75 5.51 3.58 2.60
CA ARG A 75 5.51 3.01 3.95
C ARG A 75 5.51 4.11 4.98
N TRP A 76 4.66 3.99 5.98
CA TRP A 76 4.68 4.87 7.14
C TRP A 76 5.78 4.43 8.10
N ASN A 77 6.66 5.37 8.47
CA ASN A 77 7.71 5.11 9.47
C ASN A 77 7.42 5.74 10.84
N GLY A 78 6.18 6.20 11.07
CA GLY A 78 5.78 6.91 12.30
C GLY A 78 5.75 8.43 12.18
N PHE A 79 6.58 8.99 11.29
CA PHE A 79 6.71 10.44 11.10
C PHE A 79 6.27 10.91 9.71
N PHE A 80 6.64 10.15 8.67
CA PHE A 80 6.34 10.48 7.29
C PHE A 80 6.19 9.20 6.45
N TRP A 81 5.62 9.39 5.27
CA TRP A 81 5.48 8.38 4.22
C TRP A 81 6.77 8.30 3.40
N MET A 82 7.45 7.17 3.46
CA MET A 82 8.66 6.90 2.70
C MET A 82 8.34 5.95 1.55
N PHE A 83 8.73 6.29 0.33
CA PHE A 83 8.55 5.39 -0.80
C PHE A 83 9.45 4.15 -0.67
N THR A 84 8.88 2.96 -0.74
CA THR A 84 9.60 1.70 -0.60
C THR A 84 8.87 0.56 -1.32
N GLY A 85 9.60 -0.52 -1.60
CA GLY A 85 9.06 -1.75 -2.18
C GLY A 85 9.19 -2.92 -1.21
N ILE A 86 8.19 -3.79 -1.17
CA ILE A 86 8.21 -5.04 -0.42
C ILE A 86 7.73 -6.20 -1.29
N ASP A 87 8.39 -7.35 -1.15
CA ASP A 87 7.97 -8.59 -1.81
C ASP A 87 6.70 -9.16 -1.16
N LEU A 88 5.75 -9.61 -1.98
CA LEU A 88 4.50 -10.22 -1.53
C LEU A 88 4.76 -11.48 -0.69
N GLN A 89 5.86 -12.19 -0.94
CA GLN A 89 6.27 -13.36 -0.17
C GLN A 89 6.70 -13.05 1.28
N ARG A 90 7.07 -11.79 1.57
CA ARG A 90 7.41 -11.35 2.93
C ARG A 90 6.17 -10.93 3.72
N ILE A 91 5.04 -10.74 3.04
CA ILE A 91 3.77 -10.37 3.65
C ILE A 91 3.06 -11.66 4.07
N ASP A 92 2.66 -11.73 5.34
CA ASP A 92 1.86 -12.83 5.87
C ASP A 92 0.37 -12.57 5.70
N ALA A 93 -0.03 -11.35 6.08
CA ALA A 93 -1.39 -10.87 5.96
C ALA A 93 -1.38 -9.38 5.61
N PHE A 94 -2.47 -8.91 5.02
CA PHE A 94 -2.70 -7.50 4.78
C PHE A 94 -4.19 -7.18 4.92
N THR A 95 -4.50 -5.96 5.34
CA THR A 95 -5.87 -5.45 5.43
C THR A 95 -5.90 -4.05 4.88
N CYS A 96 -6.66 -3.82 3.81
CA CYS A 96 -7.00 -2.46 3.42
C CYS A 96 -8.20 -1.94 4.23
N VAL A 97 -8.01 -0.76 4.80
CA VAL A 97 -9.07 0.02 5.47
C VAL A 97 -9.61 1.10 4.54
#